data_AF-A0A6M0S3N1-F1
#
_entry.id   AF-A0A6M0S3N1-F1
#
_cell.length_a   1.000
_cell.length_b   1.000
_cell.length_c   1.000
_cell.angle_alpha   90.00
_cell.angle_beta   90.00
_cell.angle_gamma   90.00
#
_symmetry.space_group_name_H-M   'P 1'
#
loop_
_entity.id
_entity.type
_entity.pdbx_description
1 polymer ?
#
loop_
_entity_poly.entity_id
_entity_poly.type
_entity_poly.pdbx_seq_one_letter_code
_entity_poly.pdbx_strand_id
1 'polypeptide(L)'
;MSDLLMLMAQLTAAEPLSGPNSDADIAPMAQAAVDAASQIEQSLPQPAVLGDMALTPEFSREVAARRQKLLHLQQTARHRPAPTAYATTPRALEVARRQATVIAGPRPNSGPQLFEQRWAALKSGSLYTRVAPESFQGQWAKATYQPTYEEWQGLLKQEADAIASGQGSNRLTVVVGDSLSMWLPPELLPRDRFWLNQGISGDTTSGILKRLSAFANTSPDTIHLMAGVNDLKNGASDHEILTNLNQIMARLRQQHPYARVVVHSILPTRWENIPSSRVRSLNTRIAELTDYHQLDYLDLHPSFSNDTGNLRQELTTDGLHLNRLGYQVWQLALLEV
;
A
#
# COMPACT_ATOMS: atom_id res chain seq x y z
N MET A 1 22.23 32.02 -32.49
CA MET A 1 22.67 30.61 -32.33
C MET A 1 24.01 30.45 -31.58
N SER A 2 24.79 31.52 -31.30
CA SER A 2 26.10 31.37 -30.64
C SER A 2 26.07 31.40 -29.10
N ASP A 3 25.13 32.11 -28.46
CA ASP A 3 25.09 32.21 -26.99
C ASP A 3 24.34 31.05 -26.30
N LEU A 4 23.48 30.34 -27.04
CA LEU A 4 22.69 29.22 -26.49
C LEU A 4 23.49 27.91 -26.38
N LEU A 5 24.50 27.73 -27.23
CA LEU A 5 25.44 26.60 -27.18
C LEU A 5 26.45 26.75 -26.03
N MET A 6 26.74 27.99 -25.62
CA MET A 6 27.65 28.27 -24.51
C MET A 6 27.00 28.00 -23.14
N LEU A 7 25.68 28.23 -23.02
CA LEU A 7 24.91 27.86 -21.83
C LEU A 7 24.71 26.33 -21.69
N MET A 8 24.76 25.60 -22.80
CA MET A 8 24.66 24.13 -22.86
C MET A 8 25.95 23.41 -22.44
N ALA A 9 27.10 24.09 -22.46
CA ALA A 9 28.41 23.50 -22.12
C ALA A 9 28.81 23.68 -20.64
N GLN A 10 28.17 24.59 -19.89
CA GLN A 10 28.56 24.89 -18.50
C GLN A 10 27.78 24.11 -17.42
N LEU A 11 26.88 23.20 -17.81
CA LEU A 11 26.05 22.43 -16.86
C LEU A 11 26.18 20.90 -17.00
N THR A 12 27.15 20.43 -17.78
CA THR A 12 27.51 19.01 -17.92
C THR A 12 28.69 18.57 -17.06
N ALA A 13 29.27 19.46 -16.24
CA ALA A 13 30.37 19.15 -15.34
C ALA A 13 29.90 19.08 -13.88
N ALA A 14 29.22 18.00 -13.51
CA ALA A 14 29.23 17.52 -12.14
C ALA A 14 29.83 16.11 -12.19
N GLU A 15 31.03 15.96 -11.63
CA GLU A 15 31.72 14.67 -11.51
C GLU A 15 30.83 13.62 -10.82
N PRO A 16 31.02 12.33 -11.12
CA PRO A 16 30.31 11.27 -10.42
C PRO A 16 30.68 11.34 -8.93
N LEU A 17 29.70 11.70 -8.08
CA LEU A 17 29.86 11.66 -6.64
C LEU A 17 30.11 10.19 -6.23
N SER A 18 31.32 9.93 -5.74
CA SER A 18 31.67 8.72 -5.01
C SER A 18 30.70 8.51 -3.83
N GLY A 19 30.25 7.27 -3.63
CA GLY A 19 29.23 6.93 -2.62
C GLY A 19 29.66 7.24 -1.17
N PRO A 20 28.69 7.50 -0.27
CA PRO A 20 28.98 7.99 1.07
C PRO A 20 29.55 6.91 2.00
N ASN A 21 30.46 7.31 2.90
CA ASN A 21 31.05 6.48 3.95
C ASN A 21 30.51 6.81 5.37
N SER A 22 29.57 7.75 5.53
CA SER A 22 28.94 8.05 6.84
C SER A 22 27.64 8.85 6.75
N ASP A 23 26.84 8.82 7.84
CA ASP A 23 25.59 9.58 8.00
C ASP A 23 25.76 11.11 8.00
N ALA A 24 26.98 11.62 8.22
CA ALA A 24 27.28 13.05 8.25
C ALA A 24 27.30 13.70 6.84
N ASP A 25 27.46 12.90 5.78
CA ASP A 25 27.57 13.38 4.39
C ASP A 25 26.20 13.51 3.69
N ILE A 26 25.13 13.06 4.34
CA ILE A 26 23.82 12.81 3.74
C ILE A 26 22.95 14.08 3.76
N ALA A 27 22.96 14.84 4.86
CA ALA A 27 22.15 16.04 5.01
C ALA A 27 22.48 17.15 3.98
N PRO A 28 23.76 17.42 3.63
CA PRO A 28 24.11 18.38 2.57
C PRO A 28 23.64 17.93 1.18
N MET A 29 23.70 16.63 0.89
CA MET A 29 23.25 16.06 -0.39
C MET A 29 21.72 16.11 -0.54
N ALA A 30 20.98 15.86 0.54
CA ALA A 30 19.52 15.97 0.55
C ALA A 30 19.07 17.42 0.29
N GLN A 31 19.74 18.40 0.91
CA GLN A 31 19.47 19.82 0.65
C GLN A 31 19.81 20.21 -0.79
N ALA A 32 20.95 19.76 -1.32
CA ALA A 32 21.32 19.99 -2.72
C ALA A 32 20.29 19.37 -3.70
N ALA A 33 19.71 18.22 -3.36
CA ALA A 33 18.65 17.61 -4.15
C ALA A 33 17.32 18.39 -4.09
N VAL A 34 16.97 18.97 -2.93
CA VAL A 34 15.83 19.89 -2.77
C VAL A 34 16.01 21.14 -3.62
N ASP A 35 17.19 21.75 -3.58
CA ASP A 35 17.49 22.98 -4.33
C ASP A 35 17.47 22.73 -5.84
N ALA A 36 18.05 21.60 -6.28
CA ALA A 36 18.02 21.17 -7.68
C ALA A 36 16.60 20.86 -8.17
N ALA A 37 15.76 20.24 -7.33
CA ALA A 37 14.36 19.99 -7.64
C ALA A 37 13.59 21.31 -7.84
N SER A 38 13.78 22.29 -6.95
CA SER A 38 13.13 23.60 -7.04
C SER A 38 13.51 24.34 -8.34
N GLN A 39 14.78 24.29 -8.73
CA GLN A 39 15.25 24.90 -9.98
C GLN A 39 14.64 24.24 -11.23
N ILE A 40 14.55 22.91 -11.26
CA ILE A 40 13.93 22.19 -12.38
C ILE A 40 12.45 22.54 -12.47
N GLU A 41 11.73 22.59 -11.35
CA GLU A 41 10.31 22.92 -11.29
C GLU A 41 10.04 24.35 -11.81
N GLN A 42 10.85 25.33 -11.43
CA GLN A 42 10.74 26.71 -11.93
C GLN A 42 11.08 26.84 -13.42
N SER A 43 11.90 25.93 -13.96
CA SER A 43 12.26 25.89 -15.38
C SER A 43 11.24 25.20 -16.28
N LEU A 44 10.23 24.53 -15.70
CA LEU A 44 9.19 23.86 -16.47
C LEU A 44 8.23 24.89 -17.07
N PRO A 45 7.87 24.76 -18.37
CA PRO A 45 6.94 25.68 -19.02
C PRO A 45 5.56 25.61 -18.35
N GLN A 46 5.01 26.77 -17.99
CA GLN A 46 3.69 26.88 -17.38
C GLN A 46 2.58 26.52 -18.39
N PRO A 47 1.47 25.88 -17.96
CA PRO A 47 0.42 25.39 -18.86
C PRO A 47 -0.16 26.46 -19.81
N ALA A 48 -0.17 27.72 -19.38
CA ALA A 48 -0.70 28.85 -20.14
C ALA A 48 0.18 29.32 -21.32
N VAL A 49 1.41 28.80 -21.46
CA VAL A 49 2.39 29.18 -22.51
C VAL A 49 2.46 28.14 -23.64
N LEU A 50 1.70 27.04 -23.55
CA LEU A 50 1.73 25.92 -24.47
C LEU A 50 0.79 26.14 -25.68
N GLY A 51 1.17 27.05 -26.58
CA GLY A 51 0.62 27.10 -27.94
C GLY A 51 1.18 25.95 -28.82
N ASP A 52 1.30 26.16 -30.14
CA ASP A 52 1.74 25.17 -31.14
C ASP A 52 3.13 24.51 -30.87
N MET A 53 3.90 24.95 -29.87
CA MET A 53 5.14 24.29 -29.43
C MET A 53 4.94 22.95 -28.71
N ALA A 54 3.72 22.65 -28.22
CA ALA A 54 3.43 21.38 -27.53
C ALA A 54 3.42 20.15 -28.45
N LEU A 55 3.60 20.34 -29.76
CA LEU A 55 3.37 19.30 -30.77
C LEU A 55 4.65 18.67 -31.35
N THR A 56 5.85 19.10 -30.94
CA THR A 56 7.07 18.43 -31.40
C THR A 56 7.45 17.27 -30.47
N PRO A 57 7.75 16.07 -31.02
CA PRO A 57 8.18 14.93 -30.21
C PRO A 57 9.45 15.19 -29.38
N GLU A 58 10.31 16.10 -29.81
CA GLU A 58 11.51 16.50 -29.07
C GLU A 58 11.18 17.31 -27.81
N PHE A 59 10.29 18.30 -27.90
CA PHE A 59 9.91 19.11 -26.75
C PHE A 59 9.17 18.28 -25.68
N SER A 60 8.27 17.39 -26.11
CA SER A 60 7.56 16.47 -25.21
C SER A 60 8.52 15.50 -24.50
N ARG A 61 9.56 14.99 -25.20
CA ARG A 61 10.58 14.13 -24.60
C ARG A 61 11.45 14.87 -23.58
N GLU A 62 11.82 16.12 -23.87
CA GLU A 62 12.62 16.95 -22.98
C GLU A 62 11.86 17.32 -21.69
N VAL A 63 10.58 17.69 -21.81
CA VAL A 63 9.72 17.97 -20.64
C VAL A 63 9.51 16.71 -19.80
N ALA A 64 9.32 15.55 -20.42
CA ALA A 64 9.20 14.27 -19.72
C ALA A 64 10.50 13.90 -18.98
N ALA A 65 11.66 14.06 -19.60
CA ALA A 65 12.97 13.81 -18.99
C ALA A 65 13.22 14.72 -17.78
N ARG A 66 12.85 16.00 -17.86
CA ARG A 66 12.97 16.95 -16.74
C ARG A 66 12.03 16.61 -15.58
N ARG A 67 10.78 16.20 -15.86
CA ARG A 67 9.86 15.71 -14.84
C ARG A 67 10.37 14.43 -14.17
N GLN A 68 10.96 13.52 -14.94
CA GLN A 68 11.58 12.30 -14.41
C GLN A 68 12.80 12.63 -13.52
N LYS A 69 13.63 13.60 -13.92
CA LYS A 69 14.76 14.08 -13.12
C LYS A 69 14.30 14.79 -11.84
N LEU A 70 13.22 15.57 -11.90
CA LEU A 70 12.59 16.21 -10.73
C LEU A 70 12.11 15.16 -9.72
N LEU A 71 11.42 14.11 -10.20
CA LEU A 71 10.96 13.00 -9.36
C LEU A 71 12.14 12.26 -8.72
N HIS A 72 13.21 12.02 -9.48
CA HIS A 72 14.41 11.38 -8.95
C HIS A 72 15.08 12.23 -7.84
N LEU A 73 15.21 13.54 -8.03
CA LEU A 73 15.78 14.44 -7.02
C LEU A 73 14.91 14.54 -5.75
N GLN A 74 13.59 14.57 -5.91
CA GLN A 74 12.65 14.52 -4.79
C GLN A 74 12.74 13.18 -4.02
N GLN A 75 13.11 12.08 -4.68
CA GLN A 75 13.38 10.79 -4.03
C GLN A 75 14.74 10.77 -3.32
N THR A 76 15.79 11.35 -3.92
CA THR A 76 17.12 11.47 -3.31
C THR A 76 17.09 12.31 -2.03
N ALA A 77 16.29 13.39 -2.02
CA ALA A 77 16.05 14.21 -0.84
C ALA A 77 15.35 13.47 0.32
N ARG A 78 14.66 12.36 0.05
CA ARG A 78 13.88 11.59 1.04
C ARG A 78 14.65 10.47 1.73
N HIS A 79 15.93 10.29 1.40
CA HIS A 79 16.85 9.32 2.00
C HIS A 79 16.26 7.92 2.19
N ARG A 80 16.48 7.05 1.19
CA ARG A 80 16.06 5.63 1.21
C ARG A 80 17.11 4.80 1.96
N PRO A 81 16.80 4.14 3.10
CA PRO A 81 17.55 2.95 3.46
C PRO A 81 17.35 1.93 2.32
N ALA A 82 18.38 1.13 2.02
CA ALA A 82 18.21 -0.07 1.20
C ALA A 82 17.01 -0.90 1.69
N PRO A 83 16.37 -1.75 0.86
CA PRO A 83 15.36 -2.70 1.33
C PRO A 83 16.03 -3.62 2.35
N THR A 84 16.01 -3.23 3.61
CA THR A 84 16.51 -4.06 4.69
C THR A 84 15.56 -5.23 4.75
N ALA A 85 16.13 -6.44 4.75
CA ALA A 85 15.38 -7.64 5.08
C ALA A 85 14.79 -7.44 6.48
N TYR A 86 13.56 -6.92 6.57
CA TYR A 86 12.96 -6.50 7.84
C TYR A 86 12.04 -7.56 8.42
N ALA A 87 12.20 -7.71 9.73
CA ALA A 87 11.50 -8.54 10.71
C ALA A 87 11.64 -10.08 10.62
N THR A 88 12.85 -10.62 10.41
CA THR A 88 13.14 -12.03 10.71
C THR A 88 13.63 -12.21 12.16
N THR A 89 12.74 -12.33 13.16
CA THR A 89 13.18 -12.93 14.44
C THR A 89 12.04 -13.55 15.26
N PRO A 90 12.34 -14.60 16.08
CA PRO A 90 11.50 -15.08 17.18
C PRO A 90 10.97 -13.97 18.11
N ARG A 91 11.65 -12.82 18.16
CA ARG A 91 11.31 -11.63 18.96
C ARG A 91 9.97 -11.00 18.59
N ALA A 92 9.62 -10.90 17.31
CA ALA A 92 8.33 -10.33 16.90
C ALA A 92 7.16 -11.22 17.39
N LEU A 93 7.34 -12.54 17.30
CA LEU A 93 6.38 -13.50 17.85
C LEU A 93 6.29 -13.42 19.37
N GLU A 94 7.41 -13.23 20.06
CA GLU A 94 7.44 -13.08 21.51
C GLU A 94 6.72 -11.79 21.96
N VAL A 95 6.96 -10.68 21.27
CA VAL A 95 6.27 -9.40 21.50
C VAL A 95 4.76 -9.55 21.27
N ALA A 96 4.37 -10.15 20.15
CA ALA A 96 2.96 -10.41 19.83
C ALA A 96 2.28 -11.28 20.91
N ARG A 97 2.93 -12.37 21.34
CA ARG A 97 2.43 -13.23 22.44
C ARG A 97 2.23 -12.47 23.75
N ARG A 98 3.12 -11.55 24.10
CA ARG A 98 3.00 -10.71 25.31
C ARG A 98 1.88 -9.67 25.20
N GLN A 99 1.57 -9.19 24.00
CA GLN A 99 0.49 -8.21 23.76
C GLN A 99 -0.89 -8.85 23.58
N ALA A 100 -0.98 -10.18 23.41
CA ALA A 100 -2.23 -10.92 23.21
C ALA A 100 -3.17 -10.93 24.45
N THR A 101 -2.85 -10.25 25.54
CA THR A 101 -3.62 -10.29 26.80
C THR A 101 -4.61 -9.15 27.02
N VAL A 102 -4.72 -8.17 26.13
CA VAL A 102 -5.63 -7.02 26.33
C VAL A 102 -6.61 -6.86 25.18
N ILE A 103 -7.86 -6.47 25.49
CA ILE A 103 -9.04 -6.21 24.62
C ILE A 103 -10.02 -7.40 24.54
N ALA A 104 -10.72 -7.64 25.65
CA ALA A 104 -11.77 -8.65 25.82
C ALA A 104 -13.19 -8.06 25.67
N GLY A 105 -13.48 -7.44 24.53
CA GLY A 105 -14.81 -6.92 24.18
C GLY A 105 -15.47 -7.73 23.06
N PRO A 106 -16.82 -7.82 23.01
CA PRO A 106 -17.54 -8.34 21.85
C PRO A 106 -17.15 -7.58 20.58
N ARG A 107 -17.07 -8.29 19.46
CA ARG A 107 -16.69 -7.73 18.16
C ARG A 107 -17.41 -8.46 17.03
N PRO A 108 -17.59 -7.82 15.86
CA PRO A 108 -18.04 -8.52 14.67
C PRO A 108 -17.14 -9.72 14.37
N ASN A 109 -17.75 -10.87 14.09
CA ASN A 109 -17.04 -12.11 13.75
C ASN A 109 -17.54 -12.75 12.44
N SER A 110 -18.41 -12.06 11.71
CA SER A 110 -18.89 -12.45 10.39
C SER A 110 -19.03 -11.24 9.46
N GLY A 111 -19.07 -11.48 8.14
CA GLY A 111 -19.27 -10.44 7.14
C GLY A 111 -20.50 -9.56 7.40
N PRO A 112 -21.70 -10.13 7.64
CA PRO A 112 -22.90 -9.37 8.00
C PRO A 112 -22.70 -8.44 9.19
N GLN A 113 -22.09 -8.93 10.26
CA GLN A 113 -21.85 -8.13 11.46
C GLN A 113 -20.86 -7.01 11.20
N LEU A 114 -19.79 -7.28 10.45
CA LEU A 114 -18.79 -6.27 10.12
C LEU A 114 -19.39 -5.18 9.22
N PHE A 115 -20.17 -5.58 8.23
CA PHE A 115 -20.89 -4.65 7.35
C PHE A 115 -21.81 -3.72 8.15
N GLU A 116 -22.66 -4.28 9.00
CA GLU A 116 -23.59 -3.49 9.82
C GLU A 116 -22.86 -2.56 10.79
N GLN A 117 -21.76 -3.01 11.41
CA GLN A 117 -20.96 -2.14 12.27
C GLN A 117 -20.38 -0.96 11.49
N ARG A 118 -19.80 -1.22 10.31
CA ARG A 118 -19.21 -0.18 9.45
C ARG A 118 -20.25 0.80 8.96
N TRP A 119 -21.40 0.29 8.54
CA TRP A 119 -22.53 1.09 8.12
C TRP A 119 -23.09 1.98 9.25
N ALA A 120 -23.19 1.44 10.47
CA ALA A 120 -23.61 2.20 11.64
C ALA A 120 -22.60 3.29 12.02
N ALA A 121 -21.30 2.98 11.99
CA ALA A 121 -20.24 3.95 12.25
C ALA A 121 -20.25 5.09 11.21
N LEU A 122 -20.37 4.74 9.92
CA LEU A 122 -20.43 5.73 8.85
C LEU A 122 -21.64 6.67 9.02
N LYS A 123 -22.81 6.11 9.33
CA LYS A 123 -24.03 6.90 9.62
C LYS A 123 -23.90 7.80 10.85
N SER A 124 -23.04 7.46 11.82
CA SER A 124 -22.72 8.32 12.96
C SER A 124 -21.61 9.34 12.65
N GLY A 125 -21.17 9.46 11.39
CA GLY A 125 -20.11 10.38 10.98
C GLY A 125 -18.70 9.94 11.40
N SER A 126 -18.48 8.64 11.62
CA SER A 126 -17.18 8.08 12.01
C SER A 126 -16.77 6.93 11.10
N LEU A 127 -15.46 6.72 10.92
CA LEU A 127 -14.99 5.44 10.38
C LEU A 127 -15.12 4.34 11.43
N TYR A 128 -15.39 3.11 11.00
CA TYR A 128 -15.41 1.96 11.91
C TYR A 128 -14.07 1.75 12.62
N THR A 129 -12.95 2.16 12.00
CA THR A 129 -11.61 2.13 12.61
C THR A 129 -11.43 3.13 13.75
N ARG A 130 -12.37 4.07 13.94
CA ARG A 130 -12.32 5.14 14.95
C ARG A 130 -13.32 4.94 16.09
N VAL A 131 -14.09 3.86 16.06
CA VAL A 131 -15.01 3.48 17.15
C VAL A 131 -14.52 2.21 17.84
N ALA A 132 -14.98 1.98 19.08
CA ALA A 132 -14.65 0.74 19.80
C ALA A 132 -15.34 -0.47 19.12
N PRO A 133 -14.77 -1.69 19.13
CA PRO A 133 -15.38 -2.87 18.51
C PRO A 133 -16.81 -3.19 18.95
N GLU A 134 -17.14 -2.90 20.21
CA GLU A 134 -18.47 -3.08 20.79
C GLU A 134 -19.47 -1.98 20.41
N SER A 135 -19.01 -0.92 19.75
CA SER A 135 -19.88 0.17 19.29
C SER A 135 -20.95 -0.38 18.36
N PHE A 136 -22.20 0.02 18.58
CA PHE A 136 -23.37 -0.44 17.84
C PHE A 136 -23.68 -1.94 17.98
N GLN A 137 -23.19 -2.62 19.03
CA GLN A 137 -23.42 -4.06 19.23
C GLN A 137 -24.89 -4.48 19.15
N GLY A 138 -25.82 -3.67 19.68
CA GLY A 138 -27.25 -3.97 19.57
C GLY A 138 -27.77 -4.06 18.14
N GLN A 139 -27.09 -3.44 17.18
CA GLN A 139 -27.39 -3.47 15.74
C GLN A 139 -26.65 -4.64 15.08
N TRP A 140 -25.31 -4.63 15.12
CA TRP A 140 -24.54 -5.59 14.34
C TRP A 140 -24.61 -7.02 14.89
N ALA A 141 -24.80 -7.25 16.20
CA ALA A 141 -24.80 -8.62 16.75
C ALA A 141 -25.96 -9.48 16.22
N LYS A 142 -27.02 -8.85 15.72
CA LYS A 142 -28.20 -9.52 15.14
C LYS A 142 -28.16 -9.61 13.61
N ALA A 143 -27.10 -9.08 12.99
CA ALA A 143 -26.98 -9.03 11.54
C ALA A 143 -26.77 -10.45 10.97
N THR A 144 -27.72 -10.86 10.13
CA THR A 144 -27.68 -12.17 9.42
C THR A 144 -27.75 -12.03 7.91
N TYR A 145 -28.20 -10.87 7.40
CA TYR A 145 -28.23 -10.58 5.98
C TYR A 145 -26.81 -10.58 5.41
N GLN A 146 -26.59 -11.35 4.34
CA GLN A 146 -25.30 -11.46 3.66
C GLN A 146 -25.20 -10.34 2.62
N PRO A 147 -24.36 -9.32 2.82
CA PRO A 147 -24.24 -8.23 1.87
C PRO A 147 -23.64 -8.73 0.56
N THR A 148 -24.16 -8.23 -0.56
CA THR A 148 -23.59 -8.52 -1.89
C THR A 148 -22.25 -7.84 -2.07
N TYR A 149 -21.53 -8.24 -3.11
CA TYR A 149 -20.28 -7.58 -3.47
C TYR A 149 -20.48 -6.09 -3.80
N GLU A 150 -21.57 -5.75 -4.49
CA GLU A 150 -21.94 -4.38 -4.83
C GLU A 150 -22.28 -3.55 -3.60
N GLU A 151 -22.94 -4.15 -2.59
CA GLU A 151 -23.22 -3.48 -1.32
C GLU A 151 -21.92 -3.18 -0.56
N TRP A 152 -20.97 -4.13 -0.53
CA TRP A 152 -19.62 -3.88 0.01
C TRP A 152 -18.91 -2.75 -0.73
N GLN A 153 -18.91 -2.77 -2.07
CA GLN A 153 -18.32 -1.69 -2.87
C GLN A 153 -18.98 -0.34 -2.58
N GLY A 154 -20.31 -0.31 -2.45
CA GLY A 154 -21.07 0.89 -2.12
C GLY A 154 -20.72 1.46 -0.75
N LEU A 155 -20.60 0.61 0.28
CA LEU A 155 -20.15 1.01 1.61
C LEU A 155 -18.72 1.57 1.58
N LEU A 156 -17.78 0.84 0.98
CA LEU A 156 -16.37 1.24 0.92
C LEU A 156 -16.17 2.56 0.16
N LYS A 157 -16.94 2.79 -0.91
CA LYS A 157 -16.94 4.05 -1.65
C LYS A 157 -17.45 5.19 -0.77
N GLN A 158 -18.54 5.00 -0.02
CA GLN A 158 -19.07 6.05 0.85
C GLN A 158 -18.11 6.40 2.00
N GLU A 159 -17.41 5.42 2.58
CA GLU A 159 -16.35 5.68 3.56
C GLU A 159 -15.18 6.47 2.94
N ALA A 160 -14.81 6.17 1.69
CA ALA A 160 -13.78 6.89 0.96
C ALA A 160 -14.20 8.33 0.64
N ASP A 161 -15.45 8.55 0.20
CA ASP A 161 -16.01 9.88 -0.06
C ASP A 161 -16.07 10.72 1.23
N ALA A 162 -16.45 10.10 2.35
CA ALA A 162 -16.47 10.73 3.67
C ALA A 162 -15.06 11.15 4.12
N ILE A 163 -14.05 10.29 3.91
CA ILE A 163 -12.65 10.62 4.18
C ILE A 163 -12.14 11.73 3.26
N ALA A 164 -12.40 11.67 1.96
CA ALA A 164 -11.98 12.71 1.02
C ALA A 164 -12.52 14.08 1.42
N SER A 165 -13.75 14.14 1.96
CA SER A 165 -14.39 15.38 2.38
C SER A 165 -13.98 15.83 3.79
N GLY A 166 -13.57 14.90 4.67
CA GLY A 166 -13.40 15.14 6.11
C GLY A 166 -11.99 14.91 6.67
N GLN A 167 -11.02 14.47 5.87
CA GLN A 167 -9.67 14.16 6.36
C GLN A 167 -8.94 15.38 6.94
N GLY A 168 -9.20 16.59 6.43
CA GLY A 168 -8.44 17.79 6.81
C GLY A 168 -6.94 17.61 6.58
N SER A 169 -6.13 17.93 7.58
CA SER A 169 -4.67 17.72 7.58
C SER A 169 -4.24 16.42 8.26
N ASN A 170 -5.18 15.54 8.61
CA ASN A 170 -4.84 14.27 9.25
C ASN A 170 -4.15 13.33 8.28
N ARG A 171 -3.19 12.56 8.78
CA ARG A 171 -2.56 11.48 8.02
C ARG A 171 -3.59 10.41 7.67
N LEU A 172 -3.46 9.82 6.49
CA LEU A 172 -4.33 8.77 5.99
C LEU A 172 -3.52 7.57 5.48
N THR A 173 -3.87 6.40 5.99
CA THR A 173 -3.42 5.12 5.46
C THR A 173 -4.61 4.36 4.86
N VAL A 174 -4.45 3.90 3.63
CA VAL A 174 -5.43 3.04 2.94
C VAL A 174 -4.90 1.61 2.92
N VAL A 175 -5.76 0.63 3.21
CA VAL A 175 -5.44 -0.80 3.08
C VAL A 175 -6.31 -1.38 1.97
N VAL A 176 -5.71 -1.96 0.94
CA VAL A 176 -6.39 -2.54 -0.23
C VAL A 176 -6.11 -4.03 -0.28
N GLY A 177 -7.15 -4.85 -0.40
CA GLY A 177 -6.97 -6.29 -0.51
C GLY A 177 -8.26 -7.08 -0.40
N ASP A 178 -8.12 -8.29 0.12
CA ASP A 178 -9.19 -9.28 0.24
C ASP A 178 -9.69 -9.47 1.69
N SER A 179 -10.13 -10.68 2.06
CA SER A 179 -10.58 -11.03 3.41
C SER A 179 -9.49 -10.82 4.45
N LEU A 180 -8.22 -11.09 4.14
CA LEU A 180 -7.12 -10.90 5.08
C LEU A 180 -7.01 -9.43 5.47
N SER A 181 -7.12 -8.53 4.49
CA SER A 181 -7.12 -7.08 4.70
C SER A 181 -8.40 -6.61 5.39
N MET A 182 -9.57 -7.08 4.96
CA MET A 182 -10.88 -6.72 5.56
C MET A 182 -10.90 -6.92 7.08
N TRP A 183 -10.31 -8.02 7.54
CA TRP A 183 -10.30 -8.42 8.94
C TRP A 183 -9.11 -7.86 9.75
N LEU A 184 -8.32 -6.95 9.19
CA LEU A 184 -7.25 -6.25 9.92
C LEU A 184 -7.83 -5.51 11.14
N PRO A 185 -7.47 -5.90 12.39
CA PRO A 185 -8.13 -5.38 13.58
C PRO A 185 -7.79 -3.91 13.84
N PRO A 186 -8.76 -2.98 13.83
CA PRO A 186 -8.48 -1.55 13.97
C PRO A 186 -7.85 -1.16 15.31
N GLU A 187 -8.12 -1.92 16.37
CA GLU A 187 -7.54 -1.70 17.69
C GLU A 187 -6.03 -1.98 17.75
N LEU A 188 -5.50 -2.68 16.76
CA LEU A 188 -4.07 -2.90 16.57
C LEU A 188 -3.44 -1.79 15.69
N LEU A 189 -4.21 -0.86 15.14
CA LEU A 189 -3.66 0.16 14.24
C LEU A 189 -3.24 1.42 15.01
N PRO A 190 -2.13 2.09 14.61
CA PRO A 190 -1.75 3.40 15.11
C PRO A 190 -2.91 4.40 15.09
N ARG A 191 -3.06 5.17 16.18
CA ARG A 191 -4.13 6.16 16.36
C ARG A 191 -3.76 7.57 15.87
N ASP A 192 -2.51 7.78 15.46
CA ASP A 192 -1.97 9.04 14.92
C ASP A 192 -2.44 9.38 13.49
N ARG A 193 -3.25 8.50 12.89
CA ARG A 193 -3.76 8.62 11.52
C ARG A 193 -5.14 8.01 11.35
N PHE A 194 -5.76 8.28 10.21
CA PHE A 194 -6.93 7.56 9.75
C PHE A 194 -6.54 6.29 9.00
N TRP A 195 -7.36 5.25 9.16
CA TRP A 195 -7.21 3.98 8.47
C TRP A 195 -8.47 3.71 7.66
N LEU A 196 -8.36 3.80 6.34
CA LEU A 196 -9.41 3.50 5.39
C LEU A 196 -9.18 2.09 4.83
N ASN A 197 -9.92 1.11 5.34
CA ASN A 197 -9.78 -0.28 4.91
C ASN A 197 -10.71 -0.58 3.72
N GLN A 198 -10.11 -0.73 2.55
CA GLN A 198 -10.73 -1.05 1.28
C GLN A 198 -10.58 -2.55 0.94
N GLY A 199 -10.62 -3.44 1.94
CA GLY A 199 -10.63 -4.90 1.76
C GLY A 199 -12.04 -5.47 1.52
N ILE A 200 -12.19 -6.43 0.60
CA ILE A 200 -13.44 -7.19 0.41
C ILE A 200 -13.16 -8.70 0.49
N SER A 201 -13.92 -9.43 1.30
CA SER A 201 -13.74 -10.88 1.39
C SER A 201 -13.94 -11.57 0.03
N GLY A 202 -13.01 -12.45 -0.33
CA GLY A 202 -13.05 -13.19 -1.61
C GLY A 202 -12.53 -12.43 -2.82
N ASP A 203 -12.07 -11.18 -2.66
CA ASP A 203 -11.58 -10.40 -3.80
C ASP A 203 -10.39 -11.05 -4.49
N THR A 204 -10.41 -11.00 -5.82
CA THR A 204 -9.28 -11.35 -6.69
C THR A 204 -8.56 -10.09 -7.15
N THR A 205 -7.38 -10.25 -7.74
CA THR A 205 -6.65 -9.12 -8.37
C THR A 205 -7.51 -8.42 -9.44
N SER A 206 -8.32 -9.17 -10.20
CA SER A 206 -9.27 -8.61 -11.18
C SER A 206 -10.40 -7.82 -10.51
N GLY A 207 -10.94 -8.30 -9.38
CA GLY A 207 -11.96 -7.60 -8.59
C GLY A 207 -11.45 -6.27 -8.04
N ILE A 208 -10.27 -6.28 -7.42
CA ILE A 208 -9.60 -5.09 -6.88
C ILE A 208 -9.36 -4.07 -7.99
N LEU A 209 -8.78 -4.50 -9.13
CA LEU A 209 -8.48 -3.63 -10.26
C LEU A 209 -9.71 -2.85 -10.76
N LYS A 210 -10.89 -3.47 -10.77
CA LYS A 210 -12.15 -2.84 -11.21
C LYS A 210 -12.65 -1.76 -10.25
N ARG A 211 -12.28 -1.80 -8.97
CA ARG A 211 -12.82 -0.90 -7.94
C ARG A 211 -11.82 0.10 -7.37
N LEU A 212 -10.60 0.18 -7.90
CA LEU A 212 -9.59 1.16 -7.44
C LEU A 212 -10.09 2.62 -7.50
N SER A 213 -10.95 2.95 -8.46
CA SER A 213 -11.54 4.29 -8.56
C SER A 213 -12.41 4.68 -7.36
N ALA A 214 -12.86 3.72 -6.54
CA ALA A 214 -13.73 3.97 -5.39
C ALA A 214 -13.11 4.90 -4.35
N PHE A 215 -11.77 4.96 -4.25
CA PHE A 215 -11.06 5.83 -3.31
C PHE A 215 -10.11 6.82 -4.00
N ALA A 216 -10.19 6.99 -5.32
CA ALA A 216 -9.26 7.84 -6.08
C ALA A 216 -9.25 9.31 -5.63
N ASN A 217 -10.34 9.80 -5.03
CA ASN A 217 -10.44 11.17 -4.53
C ASN A 217 -9.85 11.37 -3.12
N THR A 218 -9.37 10.30 -2.48
CA THR A 218 -8.67 10.40 -1.18
C THR A 218 -7.23 10.86 -1.36
N SER A 219 -6.60 11.36 -0.29
CA SER A 219 -5.19 11.79 -0.32
C SER A 219 -4.36 11.00 0.72
N PRO A 220 -4.10 9.71 0.49
CA PRO A 220 -3.34 8.89 1.43
C PRO A 220 -1.86 9.27 1.47
N ASP A 221 -1.28 9.25 2.67
CA ASP A 221 0.18 9.21 2.84
C ASP A 221 0.73 7.83 2.47
N THR A 222 -0.04 6.78 2.75
CA THR A 222 0.40 5.39 2.57
C THR A 222 -0.74 4.51 2.08
N ILE A 223 -0.44 3.63 1.12
CA ILE A 223 -1.35 2.61 0.61
C ILE A 223 -0.69 1.25 0.79
N HIS A 224 -1.31 0.36 1.54
CA HIS A 224 -0.89 -1.04 1.65
C HIS A 224 -1.71 -1.91 0.71
N LEU A 225 -1.06 -2.71 -0.12
CA LEU A 225 -1.72 -3.61 -1.08
C LEU A 225 -1.31 -5.06 -0.81
N MET A 226 -2.29 -5.93 -0.57
CA MET A 226 -2.08 -7.39 -0.55
C MET A 226 -3.22 -8.09 -1.31
N ALA A 227 -2.87 -8.86 -2.34
CA ALA A 227 -3.85 -9.56 -3.18
C ALA A 227 -3.22 -10.76 -3.90
N GLY A 228 -4.05 -11.72 -4.32
CA GLY A 228 -3.65 -12.84 -5.17
C GLY A 228 -4.01 -14.23 -4.63
N VAL A 229 -4.33 -14.36 -3.34
CA VAL A 229 -4.61 -15.67 -2.75
C VAL A 229 -5.94 -16.27 -3.25
N ASN A 230 -6.95 -15.43 -3.49
CA ASN A 230 -8.21 -15.88 -4.08
C ASN A 230 -8.09 -16.21 -5.57
N ASP A 231 -7.21 -15.52 -6.30
CA ASP A 231 -6.86 -15.87 -7.68
C ASP A 231 -6.25 -17.28 -7.73
N LEU A 232 -5.30 -17.56 -6.84
CA LEU A 232 -4.70 -18.88 -6.67
C LEU A 232 -5.75 -19.94 -6.32
N LYS A 233 -6.63 -19.64 -5.35
CA LYS A 233 -7.75 -20.51 -4.97
C LYS A 233 -8.65 -20.83 -6.17
N ASN A 234 -8.93 -19.84 -7.01
CA ASN A 234 -9.83 -19.96 -8.15
C ASN A 234 -9.14 -20.56 -9.39
N GLY A 235 -7.85 -20.91 -9.29
CA GLY A 235 -7.11 -21.54 -10.38
C GLY A 235 -6.63 -20.57 -11.47
N ALA A 236 -6.60 -19.26 -11.20
CA ALA A 236 -6.06 -18.28 -12.14
C ALA A 236 -4.59 -18.56 -12.45
N SER A 237 -4.13 -18.18 -13.64
CA SER A 237 -2.73 -18.34 -14.04
C SER A 237 -1.82 -17.30 -13.37
N ASP A 238 -0.53 -17.61 -13.21
CA ASP A 238 0.45 -16.65 -12.68
C ASP A 238 0.53 -15.39 -13.56
N HIS A 239 0.37 -15.55 -14.88
CA HIS A 239 0.37 -14.44 -15.83
C HIS A 239 -0.82 -13.49 -15.59
N GLU A 240 -2.01 -14.03 -15.33
CA GLU A 240 -3.20 -13.22 -15.03
C GLU A 240 -3.01 -12.41 -13.74
N ILE A 241 -2.55 -13.07 -12.67
CA ILE A 241 -2.29 -12.46 -11.36
C ILE A 241 -1.29 -11.30 -11.52
N LEU A 242 -0.16 -11.55 -12.16
CA LEU A 242 0.91 -10.55 -12.34
C LEU A 242 0.48 -9.42 -13.27
N THR A 243 -0.30 -9.70 -14.31
CA THR A 243 -0.84 -8.66 -15.21
C THR A 243 -1.76 -7.71 -14.46
N ASN A 244 -2.68 -8.25 -13.65
CA ASN A 244 -3.60 -7.44 -12.86
C ASN A 244 -2.84 -6.64 -11.80
N LEU A 245 -1.89 -7.25 -11.08
CA LEU A 245 -1.07 -6.54 -10.09
C LEU A 245 -0.24 -5.42 -10.72
N ASN A 246 0.37 -5.65 -11.87
CA ASN A 246 1.07 -4.61 -12.64
C ASN A 246 0.15 -3.42 -12.97
N GLN A 247 -1.09 -3.69 -13.39
CA GLN A 247 -2.07 -2.64 -13.66
C GLN A 247 -2.55 -1.93 -12.39
N ILE A 248 -2.74 -2.66 -11.29
CA ILE A 248 -3.11 -2.08 -9.99
C ILE A 248 -2.00 -1.11 -9.55
N MET A 249 -0.75 -1.55 -9.54
CA MET A 249 0.41 -0.75 -9.16
C MET A 249 0.52 0.54 -9.99
N ALA A 250 0.38 0.44 -11.31
CA ALA A 250 0.40 1.60 -12.20
C ALA A 250 -0.75 2.58 -11.90
N ARG A 251 -1.97 2.08 -11.68
CA ARG A 251 -3.14 2.92 -11.38
C ARG A 251 -3.03 3.59 -10.02
N LEU A 252 -2.56 2.88 -8.99
CA LEU A 252 -2.32 3.47 -7.67
C LEU A 252 -1.31 4.62 -7.75
N ARG A 253 -0.22 4.44 -8.50
CA ARG A 253 0.77 5.50 -8.72
C ARG A 253 0.17 6.70 -9.46
N GLN A 254 -0.66 6.46 -10.46
CA GLN A 254 -1.32 7.51 -11.22
C GLN A 254 -2.35 8.29 -10.38
N GLN A 255 -3.17 7.58 -9.61
CA GLN A 255 -4.23 8.16 -8.79
C GLN A 255 -3.69 8.87 -7.54
N HIS A 256 -2.61 8.35 -6.96
CA HIS A 256 -2.01 8.85 -5.73
C HIS A 256 -0.50 9.04 -5.88
N PRO A 257 -0.04 10.00 -6.71
CA PRO A 257 1.38 10.16 -7.07
C PRO A 257 2.28 10.48 -5.88
N TYR A 258 1.73 11.05 -4.81
CA TYR A 258 2.46 11.40 -3.59
C TYR A 258 2.40 10.35 -2.50
N ALA A 259 1.50 9.36 -2.62
CA ALA A 259 1.36 8.31 -1.64
C ALA A 259 2.53 7.33 -1.72
N ARG A 260 2.99 6.88 -0.55
CA ARG A 260 3.86 5.72 -0.46
C ARG A 260 3.03 4.45 -0.65
N VAL A 261 3.28 3.69 -1.70
CA VAL A 261 2.60 2.41 -1.94
C VAL A 261 3.51 1.28 -1.49
N VAL A 262 3.02 0.47 -0.57
CA VAL A 262 3.72 -0.71 -0.02
C VAL A 262 2.94 -1.95 -0.43
N VAL A 263 3.51 -2.75 -1.32
CA VAL A 263 2.92 -4.01 -1.78
C VAL A 263 3.45 -5.14 -0.91
N HIS A 264 2.56 -5.98 -0.39
CA HIS A 264 2.92 -7.09 0.47
C HIS A 264 3.06 -8.37 -0.36
N SER A 265 3.97 -9.25 0.07
CA SER A 265 3.99 -10.64 -0.39
C SER A 265 2.62 -11.30 -0.16
N ILE A 266 2.20 -12.17 -1.08
CA ILE A 266 1.12 -13.13 -0.81
C ILE A 266 1.55 -14.00 0.37
N LEU A 267 0.71 -14.11 1.40
CA LEU A 267 0.98 -14.96 2.55
C LEU A 267 1.01 -16.45 2.15
N PRO A 268 1.78 -17.29 2.84
CA PRO A 268 1.68 -18.73 2.65
C PRO A 268 0.28 -19.23 3.06
N THR A 269 -0.10 -20.41 2.59
CA THR A 269 -1.33 -21.10 2.99
C THR A 269 -1.00 -22.53 3.46
N ARG A 270 -2.00 -23.26 3.96
CA ARG A 270 -1.92 -24.70 4.22
C ARG A 270 -2.75 -25.52 3.22
N TRP A 271 -3.22 -24.90 2.15
CA TRP A 271 -4.10 -25.54 1.19
C TRP A 271 -3.29 -26.29 0.14
N GLU A 272 -3.56 -27.59 0.00
CA GLU A 272 -2.78 -28.48 -0.88
C GLU A 272 -2.83 -28.05 -2.36
N ASN A 273 -3.94 -27.45 -2.79
CA ASN A 273 -4.12 -26.94 -4.16
C ASN A 273 -3.37 -25.62 -4.43
N ILE A 274 -2.74 -25.02 -3.42
CA ILE A 274 -1.90 -23.83 -3.56
C ILE A 274 -0.48 -24.15 -3.04
N PRO A 275 0.40 -24.72 -3.88
CA PRO A 275 1.74 -25.09 -3.45
C PRO A 275 2.54 -23.89 -2.96
N SER A 276 3.24 -24.04 -1.82
CA SER A 276 4.08 -22.97 -1.26
C SER A 276 5.18 -22.48 -2.22
N SER A 277 5.69 -23.37 -3.08
CA SER A 277 6.65 -23.04 -4.13
C SER A 277 6.08 -22.06 -5.17
N ARG A 278 4.79 -22.21 -5.52
CA ARG A 278 4.10 -21.31 -6.44
C ARG A 278 3.92 -19.93 -5.83
N VAL A 279 3.50 -19.87 -4.56
CA VAL A 279 3.38 -18.61 -3.81
C VAL A 279 4.73 -17.88 -3.76
N ARG A 280 5.81 -18.58 -3.41
CA ARG A 280 7.17 -17.99 -3.40
C ARG A 280 7.59 -17.46 -4.77
N SER A 281 7.37 -18.22 -5.84
CA SER A 281 7.68 -17.80 -7.21
C SER A 281 6.91 -16.54 -7.62
N LEU A 282 5.63 -16.46 -7.28
CA LEU A 282 4.83 -15.25 -7.50
C LEU A 282 5.36 -14.07 -6.68
N ASN A 283 5.70 -14.27 -5.41
CA ASN A 283 6.22 -13.22 -4.55
C ASN A 283 7.53 -12.61 -5.08
N THR A 284 8.44 -13.42 -5.62
CA THR A 284 9.65 -12.92 -6.30
C THR A 284 9.28 -12.00 -7.48
N ARG A 285 8.34 -12.41 -8.33
CA ARG A 285 7.89 -11.60 -9.47
C ARG A 285 7.11 -10.35 -9.05
N ILE A 286 6.39 -10.40 -7.93
CA ILE A 286 5.71 -9.23 -7.36
C ILE A 286 6.75 -8.21 -6.88
N ALA A 287 7.84 -8.66 -6.25
CA ALA A 287 8.94 -7.80 -5.84
C ALA A 287 9.61 -7.12 -7.06
N GLU A 288 9.86 -7.87 -8.13
CA GLU A 288 10.37 -7.31 -9.40
C GLU A 288 9.42 -6.23 -9.98
N LEU A 289 8.11 -6.46 -9.93
CA LEU A 289 7.11 -5.46 -10.36
C LEU A 289 7.15 -4.21 -9.47
N THR A 290 7.31 -4.37 -8.15
CA THR A 290 7.44 -3.19 -7.27
C THR A 290 8.68 -2.37 -7.59
N ASP A 291 9.82 -3.02 -7.89
CA ASP A 291 11.04 -2.33 -8.29
C ASP A 291 10.83 -1.56 -9.60
N TYR A 292 10.18 -2.18 -10.59
CA TYR A 292 9.82 -1.54 -11.85
C TYR A 292 8.96 -0.28 -11.66
N HIS A 293 7.96 -0.34 -10.77
CA HIS A 293 7.09 0.80 -10.45
C HIS A 293 7.65 1.73 -9.38
N GLN A 294 8.88 1.47 -8.89
CA GLN A 294 9.53 2.18 -7.78
C GLN A 294 8.68 2.23 -6.49
N LEU A 295 7.88 1.20 -6.25
CA LEU A 295 7.06 1.02 -5.04
C LEU A 295 7.89 0.30 -3.97
N ASP A 296 7.39 0.27 -2.75
CA ASP A 296 8.00 -0.54 -1.70
C ASP A 296 7.41 -1.95 -1.68
N TYR A 297 8.25 -2.92 -1.37
CA TYR A 297 7.87 -4.31 -1.15
C TYR A 297 8.05 -4.69 0.31
N LEU A 298 7.02 -5.27 0.91
CA LEU A 298 7.08 -5.85 2.25
C LEU A 298 6.96 -7.37 2.15
N ASP A 299 8.08 -8.06 2.30
CA ASP A 299 8.10 -9.52 2.31
C ASP A 299 7.67 -10.07 3.67
N LEU A 300 6.38 -10.42 3.77
CA LEU A 300 5.81 -11.05 4.96
C LEU A 300 6.02 -12.56 4.94
N HIS A 301 6.20 -13.17 3.78
CA HIS A 301 6.13 -14.63 3.62
C HIS A 301 7.03 -15.40 4.60
N PRO A 302 8.31 -15.03 4.84
CA PRO A 302 9.17 -15.73 5.80
C PRO A 302 8.62 -15.77 7.23
N SER A 303 7.98 -14.70 7.69
CA SER A 303 7.45 -14.58 9.07
C SER A 303 6.20 -15.45 9.29
N PHE A 304 5.50 -15.77 8.22
CA PHE A 304 4.28 -16.57 8.22
C PHE A 304 4.50 -18.03 7.84
N SER A 305 5.65 -18.37 7.25
CA SER A 305 5.98 -19.74 6.85
C SER A 305 6.58 -20.57 7.98
N ASN A 306 6.24 -21.86 8.00
CA ASN A 306 6.98 -22.88 8.74
C ASN A 306 8.15 -23.42 7.88
N ASP A 307 8.89 -24.39 8.40
CA ASP A 307 10.06 -24.98 7.72
C ASP A 307 9.74 -25.65 6.37
N THR A 308 8.47 -26.00 6.13
CA THR A 308 8.01 -26.57 4.85
C THR A 308 7.43 -25.51 3.90
N GLY A 309 7.51 -24.23 4.27
CA GLY A 309 6.97 -23.09 3.51
C GLY A 309 5.46 -22.88 3.64
N ASN A 310 4.75 -23.70 4.40
CA ASN A 310 3.30 -23.57 4.62
C ASN A 310 3.01 -22.55 5.74
N LEU A 311 1.78 -22.02 5.77
CA LEU A 311 1.37 -21.11 6.85
C LEU A 311 1.50 -21.79 8.21
N ARG A 312 2.17 -21.11 9.14
CA ARG A 312 2.34 -21.53 10.54
C ARG A 312 0.99 -21.76 11.19
N GLN A 313 0.81 -22.95 11.78
CA GLN A 313 -0.48 -23.38 12.32
C GLN A 313 -0.95 -22.48 13.46
N GLU A 314 -0.01 -21.98 14.27
CA GLU A 314 -0.29 -21.07 15.37
C GLU A 314 -0.70 -19.66 14.94
N LEU A 315 -0.59 -19.30 13.65
CA LEU A 315 -0.96 -17.99 13.11
C LEU A 315 -2.30 -17.98 12.36
N THR A 316 -2.95 -19.14 12.19
CA THR A 316 -4.15 -19.29 11.35
C THR A 316 -5.32 -19.90 12.11
N THR A 317 -6.54 -19.67 11.62
CA THR A 317 -7.76 -20.33 12.08
C THR A 317 -8.14 -21.54 11.21
N ASP A 318 -7.88 -21.48 9.91
CA ASP A 318 -8.38 -22.45 8.91
C ASP A 318 -7.34 -22.85 7.84
N GLY A 319 -6.08 -22.42 7.99
CA GLY A 319 -5.03 -22.64 7.01
C GLY A 319 -4.89 -21.55 5.96
N LEU A 320 -5.76 -20.54 5.96
CA LEU A 320 -5.68 -19.34 5.12
C LEU A 320 -5.78 -18.06 5.97
N HIS A 321 -6.87 -17.90 6.71
CA HIS A 321 -7.16 -16.69 7.48
C HIS A 321 -6.33 -16.65 8.75
N LEU A 322 -5.91 -15.44 9.13
CA LEU A 322 -5.10 -15.23 10.31
C LEU A 322 -5.96 -15.29 11.57
N ASN A 323 -5.42 -15.91 12.61
CA ASN A 323 -5.92 -15.71 13.95
C ASN A 323 -5.34 -14.40 14.54
N ARG A 324 -5.70 -14.09 15.78
CA ARG A 324 -5.24 -12.86 16.44
C ARG A 324 -3.71 -12.74 16.51
N LEU A 325 -3.01 -13.84 16.77
CA LEU A 325 -1.55 -13.85 16.82
C LEU A 325 -0.96 -13.55 15.43
N GLY A 326 -1.53 -14.14 14.37
CA GLY A 326 -1.17 -13.83 13.00
C GLY A 326 -1.32 -12.35 12.66
N TYR A 327 -2.43 -11.71 13.07
CA TYR A 327 -2.64 -10.28 12.87
C TYR A 327 -1.67 -9.40 13.65
N GLN A 328 -1.26 -9.79 14.86
CA GLN A 328 -0.23 -9.07 15.62
C GLN A 328 1.14 -9.15 14.92
N VAL A 329 1.49 -10.30 14.35
CA VAL A 329 2.72 -10.43 13.53
C VAL A 329 2.66 -9.49 12.33
N TRP A 330 1.53 -9.44 11.61
CA TRP A 330 1.36 -8.52 10.48
C TRP A 330 1.45 -7.06 10.93
N GLN A 331 0.76 -6.69 12.01
CA GLN A 331 0.77 -5.34 12.57
C GLN A 331 2.19 -4.88 12.89
N LEU A 332 3.01 -5.71 13.54
CA LEU A 332 4.40 -5.35 13.85
C LEU A 332 5.19 -5.01 12.58
N ALA A 333 5.01 -5.79 11.51
CA ALA A 333 5.63 -5.50 10.22
C ALA A 333 5.12 -4.19 9.59
N LEU A 334 3.83 -3.83 9.77
CA LEU A 334 3.28 -2.56 9.30
C LEU A 334 3.85 -1.34 10.03
N LEU A 335 4.28 -1.49 11.29
CA LEU A 335 4.83 -0.39 12.08
C LEU A 335 6.29 -0.07 11.75
N GLU A 336 6.98 -0.98 11.04
CA GLU A 336 8.38 -0.84 10.67
C GLU A 336 8.59 -0.21 9.29
N VAL A 337 7.51 -0.02 8.51
CA VAL A 337 7.52 0.64 7.20
C VAL A 337 6.99 2.06 7.28
#